data_AF-A0A7K3S6N7-F1
#
_entry.id   AF-A0A7K3S6N7-F1
#
_cell.length_a   1.000
_cell.length_b   1.000
_cell.length_c   1.000
_cell.angle_alpha   90.00
_cell.angle_beta   90.00
_cell.angle_gamma   90.00
#
_symmetry.space_group_name_H-M   'P 1'
#
loop_
_entity.id
_entity.type
_entity.pdbx_description
1 polymer ?
#
loop_
_entity_poly.entity_id
_entity_poly.type
_entity_poly.pdbx_seq_one_letter_code
_entity_poly.pdbx_strand_id
1 'polypeptide(L)'
;RLTAQTDEASAGGVPLLARDWQVEPFPEPGPAPTGTVLVLTADERPGLAEAFAPAVVVTLRQGSDFVDVPTAVAAVRALLDRSPVTGLLDLCALAEGTGDEHDAGPWTARLAILQQVLAARPAGGLRVLQVTGGLFGLRGTEPNPAGARLSGFVRSIGAEHPWVRSTVLDTDRPERLAELLAVWRD
;
A
#
# COMPACT_ATOMS: atom_id res chain seq x y z
N ARG A 1 14.81 1.33 11.34
CA ARG A 1 16.22 0.85 11.52
C ARG A 1 16.18 -0.44 12.32
N LEU A 2 17.11 -1.38 12.10
CA LEU A 2 17.24 -2.56 12.96
C LEU A 2 18.05 -2.15 14.20
N THR A 3 17.47 -2.29 15.38
CA THR A 3 18.17 -2.01 16.65
C THR A 3 18.61 -3.36 17.22
N ALA A 4 19.93 -3.54 17.42
CA ALA A 4 20.45 -4.74 18.04
C ALA A 4 20.15 -4.68 19.55
N GLN A 5 19.36 -5.61 20.06
CA GLN A 5 19.33 -5.87 21.50
C GLN A 5 20.56 -6.72 21.84
N THR A 6 21.57 -6.10 22.43
CA THR A 6 22.68 -6.82 23.04
C THR A 6 22.23 -7.20 24.44
N ASP A 7 21.66 -8.39 24.59
CA ASP A 7 21.58 -9.01 25.92
C ASP A 7 23.03 -9.26 26.35
N GLU A 8 23.47 -8.63 27.45
CA GLU A 8 24.77 -8.85 28.09
C GLU A 8 24.84 -10.26 28.70
N ALA A 9 24.66 -11.30 27.89
CA ALA A 9 24.75 -12.69 28.31
C ALA A 9 24.98 -13.66 27.15
N SER A 10 25.80 -13.32 26.14
CA SER A 10 26.37 -14.34 25.26
C SER A 10 27.60 -13.84 24.52
N ALA A 11 28.78 -14.08 25.09
CA ALA A 11 30.04 -14.02 24.37
C ALA A 11 30.07 -15.18 23.34
N GLY A 12 29.47 -14.94 22.16
CA GLY A 12 29.38 -15.90 21.04
C GLY A 12 28.00 -16.04 20.39
N GLY A 13 26.99 -15.28 20.82
CA GLY A 13 25.61 -15.42 20.34
C GLY A 13 25.35 -14.81 18.96
N VAL A 14 24.54 -15.49 18.13
CA VAL A 14 23.96 -14.91 16.92
C VAL A 14 23.07 -13.74 17.32
N PRO A 15 23.24 -12.54 16.75
CA PRO A 15 22.45 -11.37 17.14
C PRO A 15 20.97 -11.57 16.82
N LEU A 16 20.11 -11.35 17.82
CA LEU A 16 18.67 -11.27 17.62
C LEU A 16 18.30 -9.87 17.13
N LEU A 17 17.63 -9.81 15.99
CA LEU A 17 17.17 -8.57 15.39
C LEU A 17 15.69 -8.37 15.69
N ALA A 18 15.37 -7.24 16.31
CA ALA A 18 14.00 -6.80 16.53
C ALA A 18 13.67 -5.60 15.65
N ARG A 19 12.39 -5.49 15.26
CA ARG A 19 11.87 -4.29 14.59
C ARG A 19 11.58 -3.24 15.66
N ASP A 20 12.12 -2.04 15.43
CA ASP A 20 11.87 -0.87 16.28
C ASP A 20 11.48 0.33 15.43
N TRP A 21 10.73 1.25 16.03
CA TRP A 21 10.18 2.45 15.39
C TRP A 21 10.87 3.68 15.93
N GLN A 22 11.40 4.51 15.03
CA GLN A 22 12.00 5.80 15.38
C GLN A 22 11.18 6.92 14.78
N VAL A 23 11.10 8.03 15.51
CA VAL A 23 10.49 9.26 14.99
C VAL A 23 11.41 9.80 13.91
N GLU A 24 10.89 9.93 12.70
CA GLU A 24 11.53 10.62 11.59
C GLU A 24 10.63 11.78 11.15
N PRO A 25 11.20 12.95 10.81
CA PRO A 25 10.41 14.04 10.25
C PRO A 25 9.82 13.59 8.91
N PHE A 26 8.64 14.12 8.59
CA PHE A 26 8.11 13.94 7.25
C PHE A 26 9.11 14.52 6.24
N PRO A 27 9.38 13.81 5.14
CA PRO A 27 10.18 14.33 4.06
C PRO A 27 9.47 15.55 3.45
N GLU A 28 10.26 16.46 2.88
CA GLU A 28 9.71 17.55 2.06
C GLU A 28 8.87 16.92 0.94
N PRO A 29 7.61 17.35 0.76
CA PRO A 29 6.73 16.74 -0.22
C PRO A 29 7.33 16.89 -1.61
N GLY A 30 7.54 15.77 -2.29
CA GLY A 30 7.90 15.73 -3.69
C GLY A 30 6.81 16.31 -4.61
N PRO A 31 7.00 16.19 -5.94
CA PRO A 31 6.09 16.76 -6.92
C PRO A 31 4.67 16.23 -6.77
N ALA A 32 3.69 17.05 -7.19
CA ALA A 32 2.29 16.63 -7.19
C ALA A 32 2.10 15.36 -8.04
N PRO A 33 1.14 14.47 -7.67
CA PRO A 33 0.86 13.28 -8.46
C PRO A 33 0.47 13.66 -9.89
N THR A 34 0.96 12.92 -10.87
CA THR A 34 0.62 13.10 -12.29
C THR A 34 0.28 11.76 -12.95
N GLY A 35 -0.42 11.81 -14.08
CA GLY A 35 -0.86 10.62 -14.81
C GLY A 35 -2.13 10.02 -14.22
N THR A 36 -2.26 8.69 -14.27
CA THR A 36 -3.44 7.98 -13.74
C THR A 36 -3.08 7.27 -12.44
N VAL A 37 -3.80 7.61 -11.37
CA VAL A 37 -3.70 6.94 -10.07
C VAL A 37 -4.90 6.01 -9.91
N LEU A 38 -4.64 4.70 -9.88
CA LEU A 38 -5.62 3.69 -9.55
C LEU A 38 -5.76 3.61 -8.03
N VAL A 39 -6.97 3.83 -7.52
CA VAL A 39 -7.32 3.68 -6.11
C VAL A 39 -8.14 2.41 -5.93
N LEU A 40 -7.68 1.52 -5.05
CA LEU A 40 -8.45 0.37 -4.58
C LEU A 40 -9.05 0.70 -3.22
N THR A 41 -10.34 0.48 -3.04
CA THR A 41 -11.01 0.76 -1.76
C THR A 41 -12.23 -0.11 -1.57
N ALA A 42 -12.66 -0.34 -0.32
CA ALA A 42 -13.96 -0.94 -0.04
C ALA A 42 -15.05 0.12 0.17
N ASP A 43 -14.68 1.29 0.70
CA ASP A 43 -15.59 2.37 1.07
C ASP A 43 -15.40 3.61 0.21
N GLU A 44 -16.44 4.43 0.08
CA GLU A 44 -16.29 5.72 -0.58
C GLU A 44 -15.35 6.66 0.20
N ARG A 45 -14.48 7.35 -0.54
CA ARG A 45 -13.47 8.27 0.01
C ARG A 45 -13.61 9.63 -0.69
N PRO A 46 -14.54 10.49 -0.25
CA PRO A 46 -14.75 11.79 -0.86
C PRO A 46 -13.48 12.65 -0.76
N GLY A 47 -13.25 13.49 -1.77
CA GLY A 47 -12.10 14.40 -1.82
C GLY A 47 -10.78 13.78 -2.30
N LEU A 48 -10.68 12.46 -2.54
CA LEU A 48 -9.47 11.84 -3.08
C LEU A 48 -9.06 12.42 -4.44
N ALA A 49 -10.01 12.58 -5.36
CA ALA A 49 -9.73 13.13 -6.68
C ALA A 49 -9.19 14.57 -6.61
N GLU A 50 -9.72 15.39 -5.71
CA GLU A 50 -9.25 16.76 -5.48
C GLU A 50 -7.85 16.77 -4.84
N ALA A 51 -7.62 15.93 -3.82
CA ALA A 51 -6.33 15.84 -3.14
C ALA A 51 -5.20 15.36 -4.06
N PHE A 52 -5.50 14.49 -5.02
CA PHE A 52 -4.52 13.93 -5.96
C PHE A 52 -4.35 14.75 -7.24
N ALA A 53 -5.09 15.85 -7.42
CA ALA A 53 -4.91 16.72 -8.56
C ALA A 53 -3.44 17.18 -8.69
N PRO A 54 -2.87 17.24 -9.91
CA PRO A 54 -3.54 17.11 -11.21
C PRO A 54 -3.68 15.67 -11.75
N ALA A 55 -3.35 14.62 -10.98
CA ALA A 55 -3.54 13.25 -11.46
C ALA A 55 -5.02 12.92 -11.68
N VAL A 56 -5.28 12.06 -12.65
CA VAL A 56 -6.59 11.46 -12.89
C VAL A 56 -6.74 10.27 -11.93
N VAL A 57 -7.64 10.39 -10.98
CA VAL A 57 -7.97 9.30 -10.05
C VAL A 57 -9.02 8.39 -10.68
N VAL A 58 -8.73 7.10 -10.75
CA VAL A 58 -9.67 6.04 -11.13
C VAL A 58 -9.85 5.11 -9.94
N THR A 59 -11.09 4.89 -9.51
CA THR A 59 -11.37 4.03 -8.35
C THR A 59 -11.92 2.68 -8.80
N LEU A 60 -11.42 1.60 -8.20
CA LEU A 60 -12.04 0.28 -8.24
C LEU A 60 -12.46 -0.11 -6.81
N ARG A 61 -13.75 -0.41 -6.64
CA ARG A 61 -14.36 -0.77 -5.36
C ARG A 61 -14.39 -2.28 -5.15
N GLN A 62 -13.75 -2.75 -4.09
CA GLN A 62 -13.85 -4.13 -3.62
C GLN A 62 -15.30 -4.43 -3.21
N GLY A 63 -15.84 -5.57 -3.62
CA GLY A 63 -17.24 -5.94 -3.39
C GLY A 63 -18.21 -5.48 -4.50
N SER A 64 -17.78 -4.54 -5.37
CA SER A 64 -18.61 -4.01 -6.47
C SER A 64 -17.92 -4.19 -7.82
N ASP A 65 -16.78 -3.53 -8.02
CA ASP A 65 -16.05 -3.54 -9.29
C ASP A 65 -15.16 -4.79 -9.41
N PHE A 66 -14.77 -5.39 -8.28
CA PHE A 66 -14.13 -6.68 -8.20
C PHE A 66 -14.44 -7.40 -6.89
N VAL A 67 -14.55 -8.72 -6.95
CA VAL A 67 -14.78 -9.61 -5.79
C VAL A 67 -13.77 -10.75 -5.70
N ASP A 68 -13.13 -11.07 -6.81
CA ASP A 68 -12.21 -12.19 -6.98
C ASP A 68 -11.13 -11.86 -8.01
N VAL A 69 -10.18 -12.78 -8.21
CA VAL A 69 -9.07 -12.60 -9.16
C VAL A 69 -9.56 -12.37 -10.59
N PRO A 70 -10.49 -13.18 -11.18
CA PRO A 70 -10.97 -12.96 -12.53
C PRO A 70 -11.59 -11.57 -12.76
N THR A 71 -12.50 -11.14 -11.87
CA THR A 71 -13.15 -9.82 -11.97
C THR A 71 -12.17 -8.68 -11.80
N ALA A 72 -11.23 -8.81 -10.87
CA ALA A 72 -10.16 -7.85 -10.63
C ALA A 72 -9.24 -7.67 -11.85
N VAL A 73 -8.83 -8.78 -12.48
CA VAL A 73 -8.02 -8.77 -13.71
C VAL A 73 -8.77 -8.13 -14.87
N ALA A 74 -10.06 -8.43 -15.04
CA ALA A 74 -10.88 -7.83 -16.09
C ALA A 74 -11.00 -6.31 -15.89
N ALA A 75 -11.29 -5.86 -14.66
CA ALA A 75 -11.46 -4.45 -14.34
C ALA A 75 -10.18 -3.64 -14.58
N VAL A 76 -9.02 -4.12 -14.10
CA VAL A 76 -7.74 -3.41 -14.28
C VAL A 76 -7.29 -3.42 -15.74
N ARG A 77 -7.53 -4.51 -16.51
CA ARG A 77 -7.19 -4.54 -17.94
C ARG A 77 -7.98 -3.52 -18.74
N ALA A 78 -9.29 -3.44 -18.50
CA ALA A 78 -10.13 -2.43 -19.13
C ALA A 78 -9.63 -0.99 -18.84
N LEU A 79 -9.03 -0.74 -17.67
CA LEU A 79 -8.37 0.53 -17.37
C LEU A 79 -7.05 0.69 -18.14
N LEU A 80 -6.16 -0.30 -18.08
CA LEU A 80 -4.85 -0.27 -18.72
C LEU A 80 -4.94 -0.11 -20.25
N ASP A 81 -6.01 -0.63 -20.87
CA ASP A 81 -6.27 -0.44 -22.31
C ASP A 81 -6.57 1.03 -22.69
N ARG A 82 -6.96 1.86 -21.72
CA ARG A 82 -7.32 3.28 -21.94
C ARG A 82 -6.19 4.23 -21.56
N SER A 83 -5.44 3.93 -20.51
CA SER A 83 -4.44 4.85 -19.97
C SER A 83 -3.38 4.11 -19.14
N PRO A 84 -2.10 4.50 -19.22
CA PRO A 84 -1.07 3.98 -18.33
C PRO A 84 -1.33 4.39 -16.88
N VAL A 85 -1.34 3.41 -15.98
CA VAL A 85 -1.40 3.63 -14.54
C VAL A 85 0.01 3.95 -14.02
N THR A 86 0.19 5.15 -13.49
CA THR A 86 1.46 5.66 -12.93
C THR A 86 1.48 5.58 -11.41
N GLY A 87 0.32 5.36 -10.78
CA GLY A 87 0.20 5.18 -9.34
C GLY A 87 -0.86 4.14 -8.96
N LEU A 88 -0.60 3.38 -7.91
CA LEU A 88 -1.56 2.50 -7.24
C LEU A 88 -1.65 2.87 -5.75
N LEU A 89 -2.84 3.23 -5.29
CA LEU A 89 -3.18 3.48 -3.89
C LEU A 89 -4.15 2.39 -3.41
N ASP A 90 -3.73 1.52 -2.50
CA ASP A 90 -4.59 0.51 -1.89
C ASP A 90 -5.05 0.95 -0.49
N LEU A 91 -6.36 1.10 -0.33
CA LEU A 91 -7.05 1.48 0.89
C LEU A 91 -7.95 0.35 1.43
N CYS A 92 -8.01 -0.81 0.78
CA CYS A 92 -8.97 -1.87 1.15
C CYS A 92 -8.73 -2.41 2.56
N ALA A 93 -7.46 -2.48 3.00
CA ALA A 93 -7.11 -2.99 4.33
C ALA A 93 -7.69 -2.15 5.49
N LEU A 94 -8.14 -0.92 5.22
CA LEU A 94 -8.77 -0.06 6.24
C LEU A 94 -10.20 -0.49 6.60
N ALA A 95 -10.87 -1.25 5.73
CA ALA A 95 -12.22 -1.76 5.94
C ALA A 95 -12.25 -3.26 6.29
N GLU A 96 -11.09 -3.93 6.19
CA GLU A 96 -10.96 -5.37 6.42
C GLU A 96 -10.89 -5.71 7.91
N GLY A 97 -11.53 -6.82 8.28
CA GLY A 97 -11.44 -7.43 9.59
C GLY A 97 -10.32 -8.48 9.66
N THR A 98 -10.02 -8.96 10.87
CA THR A 98 -8.97 -9.98 11.09
C THR A 98 -9.23 -11.30 10.33
N GLY A 99 -10.50 -11.61 10.01
CA GLY A 99 -10.89 -12.81 9.27
C GLY A 99 -10.55 -12.79 7.78
N ASP A 100 -10.30 -11.61 7.20
CA ASP A 100 -10.09 -11.44 5.75
C ASP A 100 -8.68 -11.83 5.28
N GLU A 101 -7.78 -12.12 6.23
CA GLU A 101 -6.39 -12.57 6.03
C GLU A 101 -6.23 -14.11 5.93
N HIS A 102 -7.30 -14.83 5.57
CA HIS A 102 -7.27 -16.27 5.31
C HIS A 102 -6.79 -16.62 3.88
N ASP A 103 -6.43 -17.90 3.67
CA ASP A 103 -6.21 -18.43 2.33
C ASP A 103 -7.52 -18.36 1.52
N ALA A 104 -7.43 -17.79 0.30
CA ALA A 104 -8.55 -17.34 -0.55
C ALA A 104 -9.27 -16.02 -0.17
N GLY A 105 -8.70 -15.21 0.74
CA GLY A 105 -9.19 -13.87 1.04
C GLY A 105 -9.08 -12.85 -0.12
N PRO A 106 -9.76 -11.68 0.01
CA PRO A 106 -9.85 -10.65 -1.04
C PRO A 106 -8.49 -10.04 -1.43
N TRP A 107 -7.46 -10.20 -0.59
CA TRP A 107 -6.10 -9.75 -0.88
C TRP A 107 -5.51 -10.35 -2.17
N THR A 108 -5.94 -11.55 -2.58
CA THR A 108 -5.48 -12.19 -3.83
C THR A 108 -5.93 -11.44 -5.07
N ALA A 109 -7.14 -10.89 -5.06
CA ALA A 109 -7.67 -10.05 -6.14
C ALA A 109 -6.88 -8.74 -6.26
N ARG A 110 -6.56 -8.11 -5.12
CA ARG A 110 -5.71 -6.92 -5.06
C ARG A 110 -4.28 -7.21 -5.54
N LEU A 111 -3.71 -8.35 -5.17
CA LEU A 111 -2.41 -8.79 -5.68
C LEU A 111 -2.45 -8.97 -7.20
N ALA A 112 -3.51 -9.57 -7.75
CA ALA A 112 -3.66 -9.75 -9.20
C ALA A 112 -3.72 -8.41 -9.94
N ILE A 113 -4.41 -7.40 -9.38
CA ILE A 113 -4.42 -6.03 -9.91
C ILE A 113 -3.01 -5.45 -9.93
N LEU A 114 -2.29 -5.52 -8.81
CA LEU A 114 -0.91 -5.03 -8.70
C LEU A 114 0.01 -5.71 -9.72
N GLN A 115 -0.13 -7.03 -9.91
CA GLN A 115 0.61 -7.78 -10.93
C GLN A 115 0.30 -7.30 -12.36
N GLN A 116 -0.95 -7.00 -12.70
CA GLN A 116 -1.28 -6.44 -14.02
C GLN A 116 -0.67 -5.05 -14.23
N VAL A 117 -0.73 -4.18 -13.22
CA VAL A 117 -0.13 -2.84 -13.27
C VAL A 117 1.40 -2.93 -13.41
N LEU A 118 2.04 -3.83 -12.67
CA LEU A 118 3.48 -4.08 -12.79
C LEU A 118 3.87 -4.62 -14.16
N ALA A 119 3.06 -5.51 -14.73
CA ALA A 119 3.31 -6.07 -16.06
C ALA A 119 3.21 -5.01 -17.17
N ALA A 120 2.38 -3.98 -16.99
CA ALA A 120 2.22 -2.89 -17.95
C ALA A 120 3.44 -1.96 -18.06
N ARG A 121 4.30 -1.92 -17.02
CA ARG A 121 5.58 -1.17 -17.01
C ARG A 121 5.47 0.27 -17.56
N PRO A 122 4.74 1.17 -16.88
CA PRO A 122 4.65 2.56 -17.29
C PRO A 122 6.05 3.20 -17.44
N ALA A 123 6.27 3.94 -18.52
CA ALA A 123 7.59 4.48 -18.88
C ALA A 123 8.18 5.45 -17.81
N GLY A 124 7.31 6.14 -17.06
CA GLY A 124 7.71 7.05 -15.98
C GLY A 124 7.93 6.38 -14.62
N GLY A 125 7.87 5.05 -14.56
CA GLY A 125 7.88 4.31 -13.30
C GLY A 125 6.49 4.22 -12.66
N LEU A 126 6.42 3.56 -11.51
CA LEU A 126 5.18 3.31 -10.77
C LEU A 126 5.35 3.69 -9.30
N ARG A 127 4.40 4.45 -8.76
CA ARG A 127 4.24 4.64 -7.31
C ARG A 127 3.21 3.65 -6.76
N VAL A 128 3.56 2.91 -5.71
CA VAL A 128 2.65 2.01 -5.00
C VAL A 128 2.58 2.43 -3.54
N LEU A 129 1.39 2.73 -3.03
CA LEU A 129 1.13 3.00 -1.62
C LEU A 129 0.02 2.08 -1.14
N GLN A 130 0.31 1.23 -0.15
CA GLN A 130 -0.72 0.53 0.60
C GLN A 130 -0.93 1.22 1.94
N VAL A 131 -2.18 1.42 2.34
CA VAL A 131 -2.55 2.00 3.63
C VAL A 131 -3.25 0.96 4.48
N THR A 132 -2.78 0.78 5.71
CA THR A 132 -3.31 -0.14 6.74
C THR A 132 -3.65 0.63 8.01
N GLY A 133 -4.37 -0.01 8.95
CA GLY A 133 -4.65 0.55 10.26
C GLY A 133 -4.40 -0.45 11.39
N GLY A 134 -3.37 -0.20 12.19
CA GLY A 134 -3.00 -1.05 13.34
C GLY A 134 -2.11 -2.25 12.98
N LEU A 135 -1.62 -2.36 11.74
CA LEU A 135 -0.78 -3.48 11.28
C LEU A 135 0.53 -3.60 12.06
N PHE A 136 1.12 -2.46 12.42
CA PHE A 136 2.42 -2.45 13.08
C PHE A 136 2.35 -2.53 14.60
N GLY A 137 1.14 -2.51 15.17
CA GLY A 137 0.92 -2.69 16.61
C GLY A 137 1.66 -1.65 17.44
N LEU A 138 1.56 -0.36 17.05
CA LEU A 138 2.11 0.73 17.85
C LEU A 138 1.53 0.71 19.27
N ARG A 139 2.34 1.12 20.26
CA ARG A 139 1.95 1.06 21.67
C ARG A 139 0.62 1.76 21.91
N GLY A 140 -0.34 1.02 22.48
CA GLY A 140 -1.67 1.54 22.84
C GLY A 140 -2.80 1.16 21.88
N THR A 141 -2.49 0.53 20.74
CA THR A 141 -3.50 0.07 19.77
C THR A 141 -3.49 -1.44 19.65
N GLU A 142 -4.67 -2.07 19.58
CA GLU A 142 -4.79 -3.50 19.31
C GLU A 142 -4.28 -3.81 17.89
N PRO A 143 -3.35 -4.76 17.71
CA PRO A 143 -2.85 -5.10 16.38
C PRO A 143 -3.95 -5.65 15.46
N ASN A 144 -4.01 -5.16 14.23
CA ASN A 144 -4.91 -5.67 13.20
C ASN A 144 -4.08 -6.24 12.04
N PRO A 145 -4.16 -7.55 11.73
CA PRO A 145 -3.39 -8.14 10.64
C PRO A 145 -3.90 -7.76 9.24
N ALA A 146 -5.02 -7.03 9.10
CA ALA A 146 -5.56 -6.63 7.81
C ALA A 146 -4.51 -5.95 6.91
N GLY A 147 -4.34 -6.48 5.71
CA GLY A 147 -3.35 -6.04 4.73
C GLY A 147 -1.95 -6.64 4.88
N ALA A 148 -1.68 -7.45 5.92
CA ALA A 148 -0.35 -7.97 6.23
C ALA A 148 0.29 -8.74 5.07
N ARG A 149 -0.47 -9.63 4.41
CA ARG A 149 0.04 -10.43 3.29
C ARG A 149 0.46 -9.55 2.12
N LEU A 150 -0.42 -8.65 1.69
CA LEU A 150 -0.11 -7.73 0.58
C LEU A 150 1.04 -6.78 0.95
N SER A 151 1.11 -6.34 2.21
CA SER A 151 2.23 -5.52 2.70
C SER A 151 3.57 -6.23 2.62
N GLY A 152 3.60 -7.55 2.75
CA GLY A 152 4.78 -8.37 2.48
C GLY A 152 5.31 -8.15 1.05
N PHE A 153 4.43 -8.28 0.05
CA PHE A 153 4.76 -8.07 -1.35
C PHE A 153 5.11 -6.60 -1.65
N VAL A 154 4.31 -5.65 -1.16
CA VAL A 154 4.55 -4.21 -1.41
C VAL A 154 5.94 -3.80 -0.92
N ARG A 155 6.42 -4.34 0.20
CA ARG A 155 7.77 -4.06 0.71
C ARG A 155 8.90 -4.64 -0.14
N SER A 156 8.69 -5.73 -0.89
CA SER A 156 9.75 -6.34 -1.71
C SER A 156 9.83 -5.78 -3.13
N ILE A 157 8.72 -5.24 -3.65
CA ILE A 157 8.60 -4.83 -5.06
C ILE A 157 9.70 -3.85 -5.50
N GLY A 158 10.04 -2.84 -4.69
CA GLY A 158 11.09 -1.88 -5.07
C GLY A 158 12.48 -2.50 -5.22
N ALA A 159 12.75 -3.61 -4.52
CA ALA A 159 14.00 -4.37 -4.65
C ALA A 159 14.00 -5.25 -5.91
N GLU A 160 12.85 -5.80 -6.30
CA GLU A 160 12.68 -6.64 -7.49
C GLU A 160 12.54 -5.82 -8.78
N HIS A 161 11.97 -4.62 -8.66
CA HIS A 161 11.66 -3.70 -9.75
C HIS A 161 12.17 -2.29 -9.42
N PRO A 162 13.43 -1.96 -9.79
CA PRO A 162 14.04 -0.67 -9.42
C PRO A 162 13.33 0.59 -9.95
N TRP A 163 12.40 0.43 -10.90
CA TRP A 163 11.56 1.50 -11.45
C TRP A 163 10.25 1.71 -10.68
N VAL A 164 10.02 0.93 -9.61
CA VAL A 164 8.85 1.02 -8.74
C VAL A 164 9.25 1.61 -7.39
N ARG A 165 8.51 2.62 -6.94
CA ARG A 165 8.58 3.12 -5.57
C ARG A 165 7.41 2.61 -4.77
N SER A 166 7.65 1.72 -3.81
CA SER A 166 6.61 1.11 -2.98
C SER A 166 6.71 1.51 -1.50
N THR A 167 5.57 1.76 -0.86
CA THR A 167 5.48 2.10 0.57
C THR A 167 4.25 1.45 1.20
N VAL A 168 4.38 1.06 2.46
CA VAL A 168 3.26 0.67 3.33
C VAL A 168 3.14 1.72 4.42
N LEU A 169 1.99 2.38 4.51
CA LEU A 169 1.64 3.34 5.55
C LEU A 169 0.66 2.69 6.51
N ASP A 170 1.01 2.60 7.79
CA ASP A 170 0.09 2.20 8.84
C ASP A 170 -0.36 3.46 9.61
N THR A 171 -1.67 3.68 9.71
CA THR A 171 -2.24 4.91 10.29
C THR A 171 -3.51 4.63 11.07
N ASP A 172 -3.67 5.34 12.18
CA ASP A 172 -4.91 5.44 12.97
C ASP A 172 -5.84 6.58 12.49
N ARG A 173 -5.37 7.38 11.53
CA ARG A 173 -6.02 8.60 11.03
C ARG A 173 -6.20 8.59 9.50
N PRO A 174 -6.78 7.53 8.92
CA PRO A 174 -6.87 7.38 7.46
C PRO A 174 -7.73 8.44 6.77
N GLU A 175 -8.51 9.23 7.52
CA GLU A 175 -9.27 10.38 7.03
C GLU A 175 -8.41 11.60 6.71
N ARG A 176 -7.17 11.65 7.22
CA ARG A 176 -6.23 12.76 7.00
C ARG A 176 -5.55 12.65 5.62
N LEU A 177 -6.27 13.03 4.57
CA LEU A 177 -5.77 12.99 3.19
C LEU A 177 -4.44 13.73 2.98
N ALA A 178 -4.18 14.80 3.73
CA ALA A 178 -2.92 15.54 3.66
C ALA A 178 -1.70 14.69 4.08
N GLU A 179 -1.84 13.83 5.09
CA GLU A 179 -0.77 12.94 5.55
C GLU A 179 -0.54 11.82 4.54
N LEU A 180 -1.62 11.26 3.99
CA LEU A 180 -1.56 10.26 2.93
C LEU A 180 -0.84 10.84 1.69
N LEU A 181 -1.16 12.08 1.31
CA LEU A 181 -0.54 12.76 0.19
C LEU A 181 0.94 13.09 0.45
N ALA A 182 1.31 13.43 1.68
CA ALA A 182 2.71 13.63 2.06
C ALA A 182 3.52 12.34 1.86
N VAL A 183 3.02 11.19 2.33
CA VAL A 183 3.68 9.88 2.14
C VAL A 183 3.68 9.43 0.68
N TRP A 184 2.63 9.76 -0.07
CA TRP A 184 2.61 9.49 -1.50
C TRP A 184 3.75 10.21 -2.23
N ARG A 185 3.99 11.47 -1.86
CA ARG A 185 4.95 12.39 -2.46
C ARG A 185 6.37 12.27 -1.91
N ASP A 186 6.56 11.59 -0.78
CA ASP A 186 7.88 11.12 -0.36
C ASP A 186 8.56 10.46 -1.55
#